data_AF-A0A6H1P4V1-F1
#
_entry.id   AF-A0A6H1P4V1-F1
#
_cell.length_a   1.000
_cell.length_b   1.000
_cell.length_c   1.000
_cell.angle_alpha   90.00
_cell.angle_beta   90.00
_cell.angle_gamma   90.00
#
_symmetry.space_group_name_H-M   'P 1'
#
loop_
_entity.id
_entity.type
_entity.pdbx_description
1 polymer ?
#
loop_
_entity_poly.entity_id
_entity_poly.type
_entity_poly.pdbx_seq_one_letter_code
_entity_poly.pdbx_strand_id
1 'polypeptide(L)'
;MERATAWIKAISILIVIVVVWFFLFGIRLIGYFSAISERGLRATECGTQGCSDAVLFLNTAWTFSFFIIIPLLIPLVLVIYWSLKNNKRSS
;
A
#
# COMPACT_ATOMS: atom_id res chain seq x y z
N MET A 1 -10.92 -11.81 28.92
CA MET A 1 -9.51 -11.42 28.66
C MET A 1 -9.01 -11.90 27.30
N GLU A 2 -9.38 -13.09 26.82
CA GLU A 2 -8.91 -13.66 25.54
C GLU A 2 -9.21 -12.82 24.29
N ARG A 3 -10.38 -12.16 24.21
CA ARG A 3 -10.69 -11.23 23.11
C ARG A 3 -9.69 -10.07 23.04
N ALA A 4 -9.38 -9.43 24.17
CA ALA A 4 -8.46 -8.29 24.19
C ALA A 4 -7.07 -8.69 23.66
N THR A 5 -6.57 -9.87 24.05
CA THR A 5 -5.30 -10.40 23.56
C THR A 5 -5.32 -10.68 22.05
N ALA A 6 -6.44 -11.15 21.49
CA ALA A 6 -6.57 -11.36 20.04
C ALA A 6 -6.57 -10.04 19.24
N TRP A 7 -7.24 -9.00 19.73
CA TRP A 7 -7.22 -7.67 19.11
C TRP A 7 -5.83 -7.02 19.21
N ILE A 8 -5.15 -7.15 20.34
CA ILE A 8 -3.77 -6.66 20.50
C ILE A 8 -2.83 -7.35 19.51
N LYS A 9 -2.97 -8.68 19.31
CA LYS A 9 -2.19 -9.42 18.30
C LYS A 9 -2.46 -8.91 16.88
N ALA A 10 -3.73 -8.71 16.52
CA ALA A 10 -4.09 -8.19 15.20
C ALA A 10 -3.52 -6.79 14.95
N ILE A 11 -3.62 -5.89 15.94
CA ILE A 11 -3.05 -4.54 15.87
C ILE A 11 -1.53 -4.59 15.75
N SER A 12 -0.88 -5.45 16.54
CA SER A 12 0.58 -5.65 16.45
C SER A 12 1.01 -6.11 15.06
N ILE A 13 0.28 -7.05 14.44
CA ILE A 13 0.56 -7.54 13.09
C ILE A 13 0.38 -6.42 12.06
N LEU A 14 -0.70 -5.62 12.18
CA LEU A 14 -0.93 -4.47 11.30
C LEU A 14 0.20 -3.44 11.37
N ILE A 15 0.68 -3.12 12.57
CA ILE A 15 1.82 -2.21 12.75
C ILE A 15 3.06 -2.77 12.06
N VAL A 16 3.37 -4.05 12.25
CA VAL A 16 4.52 -4.69 11.60
C VAL A 16 4.40 -4.62 10.08
N ILE A 17 3.22 -4.89 9.51
CA ILE A 17 2.97 -4.79 8.07
C ILE A 17 3.23 -3.38 7.56
N VAL A 18 2.71 -2.35 8.23
CA VAL A 18 2.91 -0.94 7.86
C VAL A 18 4.39 -0.56 7.94
N VAL A 19 5.10 -0.99 8.99
CA VAL A 19 6.53 -0.70 9.18
C VAL A 19 7.36 -1.38 8.09
N VAL A 20 7.16 -2.67 7.85
CA VAL A 20 7.86 -3.43 6.79
C VAL A 20 7.58 -2.82 5.42
N TRP A 21 6.33 -2.47 5.14
CA TRP A 21 5.94 -1.79 3.93
C TRP A 21 6.66 -0.45 3.76
N PHE A 22 6.71 0.36 4.81
CA PHE A 22 7.36 1.67 4.79
C PHE A 22 8.85 1.57 4.45
N PHE A 23 9.56 0.63 5.06
CA PHE A 23 10.98 0.42 4.81
C PHE A 23 11.27 -0.14 3.40
N LEU A 24 10.44 -1.04 2.87
CA LEU A 24 10.68 -1.66 1.57
C LEU A 24 10.20 -0.79 0.39
N PHE A 25 9.02 -0.20 0.52
CA PHE A 25 8.30 0.50 -0.55
C PHE A 25 8.09 1.98 -0.25
N GLY A 26 7.85 2.36 1.01
CA GLY A 26 7.59 3.74 1.41
C GLY A 26 8.74 4.70 1.06
N ILE A 27 10.00 4.32 1.32
CA ILE A 27 11.17 5.13 0.96
C ILE A 27 11.26 5.37 -0.55
N ARG A 28 10.99 4.33 -1.36
CA ARG A 28 10.97 4.44 -2.82
C ARG A 28 9.84 5.36 -3.29
N LEU A 29 8.69 5.30 -2.64
CA LEU A 29 7.53 6.14 -2.95
C LEU A 29 7.81 7.62 -2.67
N ILE A 30 8.55 7.94 -1.60
CA ILE A 30 9.01 9.31 -1.32
C ILE A 30 9.92 9.81 -2.45
N GLY A 31 10.87 9.00 -2.89
CA GLY A 31 11.72 9.34 -4.05
C GLY A 31 10.93 9.55 -5.33
N TYR A 32 9.89 8.73 -5.54
CA TYR A 32 8.97 8.86 -6.66
C TYR A 32 8.18 10.20 -6.61
N PHE A 33 7.62 10.56 -5.46
CA PHE A 33 6.97 11.87 -5.29
C PHE A 33 7.93 13.05 -5.47
N SER A 34 9.18 12.92 -5.03
CA SER A 34 10.21 13.94 -5.28
C SER A 34 10.47 14.12 -6.77
N ALA A 35 10.57 13.02 -7.53
CA ALA A 35 10.76 13.07 -8.98
C ALA A 35 9.56 13.72 -9.70
N ILE A 36 8.33 13.43 -9.25
CA ILE A 36 7.11 14.09 -9.75
C ILE A 36 7.14 15.59 -9.49
N SER A 37 7.56 16.02 -8.31
CA SER A 37 7.66 17.44 -7.95
C SER A 37 8.68 18.17 -8.84
N GLU A 38 9.79 17.50 -9.17
CA GLU A 38 10.90 18.09 -9.90
C GLU A 38 10.69 18.11 -11.43
N ARG A 39 10.11 17.04 -12.01
CA ARG A 39 9.99 16.87 -13.47
C ARG A 39 8.55 16.86 -13.98
N GLY A 40 7.57 16.83 -13.07
CA GLY A 40 6.16 16.64 -13.38
C GLY A 40 5.77 15.16 -13.52
N LEU A 41 4.49 14.88 -13.27
CA LEU A 41 3.91 13.53 -13.33
C LEU A 41 4.11 12.88 -14.72
N ARG A 42 3.93 13.67 -15.79
CA ARG A 42 4.10 13.20 -17.18
C ARG A 42 5.51 12.76 -17.52
N ALA A 43 6.52 13.54 -17.13
CA ALA A 43 7.90 13.18 -17.42
C ALA A 43 8.39 12.04 -16.53
N THR A 44 7.87 11.91 -15.31
CA THR A 44 8.23 10.84 -14.37
C THR A 44 7.64 9.50 -14.81
N GLU A 45 6.36 9.48 -15.18
CA GLU A 45 5.68 8.23 -15.55
C GLU A 45 5.99 7.76 -16.97
N CYS A 46 6.25 8.68 -17.90
CA CYS A 46 6.43 8.30 -19.30
C CYS A 46 7.85 8.52 -19.84
N GLY A 47 8.78 9.03 -19.02
CA GLY A 47 10.19 9.25 -19.38
C GLY A 47 10.44 10.30 -20.47
N THR A 48 9.38 10.82 -21.09
CA THR A 48 9.39 11.78 -22.21
C THR A 48 8.17 12.70 -22.13
N GLN A 49 8.20 13.86 -22.78
CA GLN A 49 7.10 14.84 -22.74
C GLN A 49 5.94 14.56 -23.72
N GLY A 50 5.89 13.39 -24.37
CA GLY A 50 4.94 13.09 -25.47
C GLY A 50 3.90 12.00 -25.19
N CYS A 51 3.70 11.62 -23.92
CA CYS A 51 2.87 10.47 -23.57
C CYS A 51 1.37 10.72 -23.70
N SER A 52 0.63 9.73 -24.22
CA SER A 52 -0.84 9.74 -24.22
C SER A 52 -1.39 9.65 -22.79
N ASP A 53 -2.51 10.32 -22.53
CA ASP A 53 -3.15 10.34 -21.21
C ASP A 53 -3.55 8.95 -20.71
N ALA A 54 -3.89 8.03 -21.63
CA ALA A 54 -4.20 6.65 -21.29
C ALA A 54 -2.98 5.91 -20.72
N VAL A 55 -1.80 6.14 -21.29
CA VAL A 55 -0.55 5.51 -20.84
C VAL A 55 -0.13 6.09 -19.50
N LEU A 56 -0.26 7.41 -19.32
CA LEU A 56 -0.01 8.06 -18.04
C LEU A 56 -0.91 7.48 -16.93
N PHE A 57 -2.21 7.36 -17.19
CA PHE A 57 -3.14 6.84 -16.19
C PHE A 57 -2.83 5.38 -15.86
N LEU A 58 -2.53 4.56 -16.87
CA LEU A 58 -2.18 3.16 -16.68
C LEU A 58 -0.90 3.01 -15.87
N ASN A 59 0.16 3.76 -16.20
CA ASN A 59 1.43 3.68 -15.46
C ASN A 59 1.26 4.19 -14.02
N THR A 60 0.53 5.29 -13.83
CA THR A 60 0.27 5.85 -12.50
C THR A 60 -0.51 4.86 -11.65
N ALA A 61 -1.56 4.26 -12.22
CA ALA A 61 -2.37 3.24 -11.55
C ALA A 61 -1.57 1.98 -11.25
N TRP A 62 -0.66 1.58 -12.16
CA TRP A 62 0.23 0.45 -11.96
C TRP A 62 1.21 0.71 -10.82
N THR A 63 1.90 1.84 -10.83
CA THR A 63 2.81 2.29 -9.76
C THR A 63 2.06 2.33 -8.42
N PHE A 64 0.88 2.97 -8.37
CA PHE A 64 0.07 2.99 -7.14
C PHE A 64 -0.31 1.58 -6.68
N SER A 65 -0.65 0.68 -7.61
CA SER A 65 -1.01 -0.69 -7.28
C SER A 65 0.16 -1.49 -6.73
N PHE A 66 1.32 -1.39 -7.36
CA PHE A 66 2.53 -2.11 -6.97
C PHE A 66 3.12 -1.61 -5.66
N PHE A 67 3.09 -0.30 -5.43
CA PHE A 67 3.69 0.29 -4.24
C PHE A 67 2.73 0.34 -3.06
N ILE A 68 1.41 0.43 -3.26
CA ILE A 68 0.44 0.61 -2.16
C ILE A 68 -0.56 -0.55 -2.11
N ILE A 69 -1.27 -0.83 -3.20
CA ILE A 69 -2.40 -1.79 -3.16
C ILE A 69 -1.91 -3.19 -2.76
N ILE A 70 -0.95 -3.74 -3.51
CA ILE A 70 -0.49 -5.12 -3.34
C ILE A 70 0.24 -5.31 -2.00
N PRO A 71 1.27 -4.52 -1.66
CA PRO A 71 2.08 -4.80 -0.48
C PRO A 71 1.49 -4.24 0.83
N LEU A 72 0.52 -3.31 0.78
CA LEU A 72 -0.10 -2.73 1.99
C LEU A 72 -1.59 -3.04 2.12
N LEU A 73 -2.41 -2.68 1.13
CA LEU A 73 -3.86 -2.82 1.27
C LEU A 73 -4.33 -4.27 1.29
N ILE A 74 -3.82 -5.14 0.40
CA ILE A 74 -4.17 -6.56 0.39
C ILE A 74 -3.88 -7.24 1.75
N PRO A 75 -2.66 -7.19 2.30
CA PRO A 75 -2.39 -7.85 3.58
C PRO A 75 -3.18 -7.22 4.73
N LEU A 76 -3.39 -5.90 4.71
CA LEU A 76 -4.20 -5.22 5.71
C LEU A 76 -5.68 -5.69 5.70
N VAL A 77 -6.28 -5.77 4.51
CA VAL A 77 -7.65 -6.30 4.33
C VAL A 77 -7.73 -7.76 4.75
N LEU A 78 -6.73 -8.59 4.40
CA LEU A 78 -6.70 -10.00 4.82
C LEU A 78 -6.65 -10.17 6.33
N VAL A 79 -5.81 -9.39 7.02
CA VAL A 79 -5.71 -9.42 8.50
C VAL A 79 -7.02 -8.98 9.14
N ILE A 80 -7.62 -7.89 8.65
CA ILE A 80 -8.91 -7.39 9.15
C ILE A 80 -10.02 -8.42 8.89
N TYR A 81 -10.12 -8.94 7.68
CA TYR A 81 -11.11 -9.94 7.30
C TYR A 81 -11.00 -11.20 8.17
N TRP A 82 -9.78 -11.70 8.39
CA TRP A 82 -9.58 -12.90 9.20
C TRP A 82 -9.89 -12.64 10.69
N SER A 83 -9.51 -11.47 11.20
CA SER A 83 -9.86 -11.04 12.56
C SER A 83 -11.38 -10.98 12.76
N LEU A 84 -12.12 -10.36 11.84
CA LEU A 84 -13.58 -10.29 11.87
C LEU A 84 -14.25 -11.66 11.75
N LYS A 85 -13.76 -12.52 10.84
CA LYS A 85 -14.30 -13.87 10.62
C LYS A 85 -14.10 -14.76 11.84
N ASN A 86 -12.93 -14.73 12.46
CA ASN A 86 -12.65 -15.54 13.65
C ASN A 86 -13.48 -15.10 14.87
N ASN A 87 -13.79 -13.81 14.97
CA ASN A 87 -14.64 -13.29 16.03
C ASN A 87 -16.10 -13.80 15.91
N LYS A 88 -16.59 -14.06 14.68
CA LYS A 88 -17.93 -14.64 14.44
C LYS A 88 -18.06 -16.14 14.73
N ARG A 89 -16.96 -16.91 14.71
CA ARG A 89 -16.98 -18.36 15.02
C ARG A 89 -16.92 -18.67 16.52
N SER A 90 -16.65 -17.67 17.36
CA SER A 90 -16.50 -17.80 18.82
C SER A 90 -17.74 -17.33 19.59
N SER A 91 -18.86 -17.09 18.89
CA SER A 91 -20.18 -16.80 19.48
C SER A 91 -21.15 -17.91 19.09
#